data_AF-I4BS52-F1
#
_entry.id   AF-I4BS52-F1
#
_cell.length_a   1.000
_cell.length_b   1.000
_cell.length_c   1.000
_cell.angle_alpha   90.00
_cell.angle_beta   90.00
_cell.angle_gamma   90.00
#
_symmetry.space_group_name_H-M   'P 1'
#
loop_
_entity.id
_entity.type
_entity.pdbx_description
1 polymer ?
#
loop_
_entity_poly.entity_id
_entity_poly.type
_entity_poly.pdbx_seq_one_letter_code
_entity_poly.pdbx_strand_id
1 'polypeptide(L)'
;MLHRTLVSAEPWTSRPLPSAVWARMLGVETDQDGGAAVVSRTWRRLDQKYSLITRGKIGRKAVFTSLREDGSREDYTAPSGRDVDNRYFQLPFDYWTDDQAWYRTLNLAAKAMLLISSTLKPGFILPGERVPEWYGISESSAQRGLQELRGVGLLNRSISYKPTPLDKIPMTEVHHYTLVPPFGRAEKRRLSVVPKIVGA
;
A
#
# COMPACT_ATOMS: atom_id res chain seq x y z
N MET A 1 1.92 1.27 12.03
CA MET A 1 1.94 0.19 13.04
C MET A 1 1.08 0.54 14.25
N LEU A 2 1.30 1.64 14.99
CA LEU A 2 0.49 2.04 16.17
C LEU A 2 -1.03 2.00 15.97
N HIS A 3 -1.54 2.54 14.85
CA HIS A 3 -2.97 2.48 14.53
C HIS A 3 -3.47 1.04 14.56
N ARG A 4 -2.87 0.13 13.77
CA ARG A 4 -3.25 -1.29 13.69
C ARG A 4 -3.20 -2.06 15.01
N THR A 5 -2.37 -1.63 15.96
CA THR A 5 -2.30 -2.26 17.28
C THR A 5 -3.49 -1.92 18.18
N LEU A 6 -4.17 -0.79 17.91
CA LEU A 6 -5.46 -0.44 18.51
C LEU A 6 -6.61 -1.28 17.93
N VAL A 7 -6.52 -1.60 16.64
CA VAL A 7 -7.63 -2.11 15.84
C VAL A 7 -7.68 -3.64 15.79
N SER A 8 -7.28 -4.34 16.86
CA SER A 8 -7.28 -5.82 16.85
C SER A 8 -8.66 -6.43 17.14
N ALA A 9 -9.56 -5.69 17.81
CA ALA A 9 -10.95 -6.09 18.05
C ALA A 9 -11.81 -4.88 18.48
N GLU A 10 -13.14 -5.03 18.38
CA GLU A 10 -14.11 -4.11 18.98
C GLU A 10 -13.84 -3.96 20.49
N PRO A 11 -13.92 -2.75 21.09
CA PRO A 11 -14.45 -1.48 20.56
C PRO A 11 -13.41 -0.59 19.86
N TRP A 12 -12.37 -1.18 19.25
CA TRP A 12 -11.33 -0.45 18.49
C TRP A 12 -10.64 0.65 19.31
N THR A 13 -10.62 0.42 20.62
CA THR A 13 -10.11 1.32 21.65
C THR A 13 -8.99 0.63 22.40
N SER A 14 -7.86 1.31 22.59
CA SER A 14 -6.73 0.75 23.34
C SER A 14 -7.12 0.39 24.76
N ARG A 15 -6.50 -0.67 25.29
CA ARG A 15 -6.36 -0.81 26.74
C ARG A 15 -5.51 0.35 27.29
N PRO A 16 -5.78 0.82 28.53
CA PRO A 16 -4.98 1.86 29.17
C PRO A 16 -3.59 1.31 29.55
N LEU A 17 -2.62 1.50 28.65
CA LEU A 17 -1.25 0.99 28.77
C LEU A 17 -0.25 2.14 29.04
N PRO A 18 0.81 1.89 29.84
CA PRO A 18 1.92 2.82 29.98
C PRO A 18 2.64 3.07 28.65
N SER A 19 3.22 4.27 28.46
CA SER A 19 3.95 4.63 27.24
C SER A 19 5.12 3.69 26.91
N ALA A 20 5.78 3.12 27.93
CA ALA A 20 6.86 2.16 27.75
C ALA A 20 6.41 0.88 27.02
N VAL A 21 5.17 0.41 27.24
CA VAL A 21 4.64 -0.78 26.56
C VAL A 21 4.48 -0.51 25.06
N TRP A 22 3.98 0.68 24.71
CA TRP A 22 3.89 1.11 23.33
C TRP A 22 5.26 1.26 22.68
N ALA A 23 6.24 1.81 23.40
CA ALA A 23 7.59 2.00 22.87
C ALA A 23 8.27 0.67 22.55
N ARG A 24 8.14 -0.32 23.45
CA ARG A 24 8.62 -1.69 23.22
C ARG A 24 8.00 -2.32 21.99
N MET A 25 6.68 -2.21 21.88
CA MET A 25 5.92 -2.77 20.77
C MET A 25 6.37 -2.20 19.41
N LEU A 26 6.82 -0.95 19.40
CA LEU A 26 7.29 -0.27 18.19
C LEU A 26 8.80 -0.41 17.95
N GLY A 27 9.55 -0.97 18.90
CA GLY A 27 11.01 -0.98 18.85
C GLY A 27 11.62 0.42 18.88
N VAL A 28 11.00 1.35 19.61
CA VAL A 28 11.49 2.75 19.77
C VAL A 28 11.88 3.07 21.21
N GLU A 29 12.19 2.04 22.00
CA GLU A 29 12.70 2.22 23.36
C GLU A 29 14.01 3.03 23.31
N THR A 30 14.19 3.93 24.27
CA THR A 30 15.41 4.71 24.45
C THR A 30 15.87 4.60 25.89
N ASP A 31 17.18 4.72 26.12
CA ASP A 31 17.76 4.61 27.46
C ASP A 31 17.35 5.77 28.39
N GLN A 32 16.89 6.90 27.83
CA GLN A 32 16.55 8.10 28.61
C GLN A 32 15.13 8.06 29.18
N ASP A 33 14.13 7.74 28.35
CA ASP A 33 12.71 7.84 28.72
C ASP A 33 11.90 6.59 28.38
N GLY A 34 12.57 5.49 28.03
CA GLY A 34 11.92 4.26 27.58
C GLY A 34 11.13 4.44 26.28
N GLY A 35 11.37 5.50 25.51
CA GLY A 35 10.67 5.83 24.25
C GLY A 35 9.34 6.59 24.43
N ALA A 36 9.02 7.06 25.63
CA ALA A 36 7.73 7.69 25.96
C ALA A 36 7.45 8.97 25.16
N ALA A 37 8.45 9.80 24.91
CA ALA A 37 8.33 11.01 24.11
C ALA A 37 8.05 10.71 22.63
N VAL A 38 8.68 9.67 22.06
CA VAL A 38 8.43 9.22 20.68
C VAL A 38 6.99 8.74 20.53
N VAL A 39 6.53 7.92 21.48
CA VAL A 39 5.14 7.43 21.53
C VAL A 39 4.16 8.60 21.65
N SER A 40 4.40 9.52 22.57
CA SER A 40 3.52 10.68 22.81
C SER A 40 3.44 11.61 21.59
N ARG A 41 4.57 11.87 20.92
CA ARG A 41 4.60 12.65 19.66
C ARG A 41 3.85 11.93 18.55
N THR A 42 3.99 10.61 18.44
CA THR A 42 3.29 9.83 17.41
C THR A 42 1.79 9.85 17.63
N TRP A 43 1.31 9.64 18.86
CA TRP A 43 -0.11 9.75 19.18
C TRP A 43 -0.69 11.13 18.90
N ARG A 44 0.02 12.19 19.31
CA ARG A 44 -0.38 13.56 19.01
C ARG A 44 -0.50 13.81 17.51
N ARG A 45 0.43 13.27 16.71
CA ARG A 45 0.39 13.43 15.25
C ARG A 45 -0.78 12.66 14.62
N LEU A 46 -1.06 11.44 15.08
CA LEU A 46 -2.21 10.66 14.60
C LEU A 46 -3.55 11.35 14.90
N ASP A 47 -3.67 11.94 16.09
CA ASP A 47 -4.83 12.73 16.52
C ASP A 47 -4.94 14.06 15.75
N GLN A 48 -3.95 14.95 15.91
CA GLN A 48 -4.08 16.34 15.49
C GLN A 48 -3.80 16.57 14.00
N LYS A 49 -2.85 15.83 13.42
CA LYS A 49 -2.44 16.03 12.03
C LYS A 49 -3.23 15.15 11.07
N TYR A 50 -3.42 13.89 11.43
CA TYR A 50 -4.02 12.90 10.54
C TYR A 50 -5.49 12.63 10.86
N SER A 51 -6.00 13.05 12.03
CA SER A 51 -7.37 12.77 12.46
C SER A 51 -7.74 11.28 12.38
N LEU A 52 -6.78 10.40 12.69
CA LEU A 52 -6.94 8.93 12.61
C LEU A 52 -7.33 8.29 13.94
N ILE A 53 -7.26 9.05 15.04
CA ILE A 53 -7.65 8.57 16.36
C ILE A 53 -8.32 9.70 17.14
N THR A 54 -9.08 9.34 18.16
CA THR A 54 -9.42 10.25 19.26
C THR A 54 -8.64 9.87 20.51
N ARG A 55 -8.37 10.87 21.35
CA ARG A 55 -7.64 10.71 22.61
C ARG A 55 -8.58 10.83 23.80
N GLY A 56 -8.63 9.78 24.60
CA GLY A 56 -9.27 9.74 25.91
C GLY A 56 -8.29 9.46 27.04
N LYS A 57 -8.84 9.29 28.25
CA LYS A 57 -8.09 8.88 29.44
C LYS A 57 -8.95 7.99 30.33
N ILE A 58 -8.34 6.97 30.93
CA ILE A 58 -8.91 6.19 32.03
C ILE A 58 -7.95 6.31 33.21
N GLY A 59 -8.41 6.97 34.28
CA GLY A 59 -7.54 7.39 35.37
C GLY A 59 -6.42 8.32 34.88
N ARG A 60 -5.16 7.93 35.13
CA ARG A 60 -3.96 8.67 34.68
C ARG A 60 -3.41 8.18 33.34
N LYS A 61 -4.01 7.17 32.72
CA LYS A 61 -3.50 6.53 31.50
C LYS A 61 -4.26 7.02 30.27
N ALA A 62 -3.53 7.31 29.20
CA ALA A 62 -4.12 7.66 27.92
C ALA A 62 -4.79 6.44 27.29
N VAL A 63 -5.91 6.70 26.62
CA VAL A 63 -6.67 5.72 25.83
C VAL A 63 -6.91 6.32 24.46
N PHE A 64 -6.90 5.50 23.42
CA PHE A 64 -7.00 5.93 22.05
C PHE A 64 -8.06 5.11 21.32
N THR A 65 -8.96 5.77 20.62
CA THR A 65 -10.00 5.11 19.81
C THR A 65 -9.73 5.38 18.34
N SER A 66 -9.80 4.34 17.53
CA SER A 66 -9.52 4.38 16.10
C SER A 66 -10.63 5.10 15.33
N LEU A 67 -10.27 5.93 14.36
CA LEU A 67 -11.19 6.55 13.40
C LEU A 67 -10.98 5.95 12.00
N ARG A 68 -11.92 6.21 11.09
CA ARG A 68 -11.80 5.82 9.68
C ARG A 68 -10.60 6.49 9.00
N GLU A 69 -9.93 5.74 8.15
CA GLU A 69 -8.71 6.19 7.44
C GLU A 69 -9.01 7.11 6.24
N ASP A 70 -10.28 7.30 5.88
CA ASP A 70 -10.76 8.15 4.77
C ASP A 70 -10.82 9.65 5.11
N GLY A 71 -10.53 10.03 6.35
CA GLY A 71 -10.55 11.42 6.81
C GLY A 71 -11.92 11.95 7.22
N SER A 72 -12.98 11.12 7.20
CA SER A 72 -14.33 11.47 7.69
C SER A 72 -14.36 11.78 9.18
N ARG A 73 -13.39 11.25 9.94
CA ARG A 73 -13.34 11.26 11.42
C ARG A 73 -14.46 10.46 12.09
N GLU A 74 -15.15 9.61 11.34
CA GLU A 74 -16.09 8.66 11.91
C GLU A 74 -15.36 7.56 12.68
N ASP A 75 -16.07 6.92 13.62
CA ASP A 75 -15.53 5.79 14.36
C ASP A 75 -15.17 4.65 13.40
N TYR A 76 -14.02 4.02 13.67
CA TYR A 76 -13.58 2.89 12.87
C TYR A 76 -14.54 1.71 13.03
N THR A 77 -14.86 1.06 11.91
CA THR A 77 -15.49 -0.26 11.86
C THR A 77 -14.68 -1.17 10.95
N ALA A 78 -14.70 -2.48 11.22
CA ALA A 78 -13.97 -3.43 10.39
C ALA A 78 -14.52 -3.40 8.95
N PRO A 79 -13.66 -3.21 7.92
CA PRO A 79 -14.13 -3.06 6.56
C PRO A 79 -14.73 -4.36 6.04
N SER A 80 -15.95 -4.28 5.52
CA SER A 80 -16.66 -5.43 4.95
C SER A 80 -16.07 -5.91 3.60
N GLY A 81 -15.34 -5.04 2.90
CA GLY A 81 -14.84 -5.28 1.56
C GLY A 81 -15.90 -5.26 0.45
N ARG A 82 -17.18 -4.97 0.77
CA ARG A 82 -18.31 -5.09 -0.18
C ARG A 82 -18.61 -3.81 -0.94
N ASP A 83 -18.72 -2.69 -0.25
CA ASP A 83 -18.91 -1.38 -0.85
C ASP A 83 -17.56 -0.75 -1.25
N VAL A 84 -17.62 0.38 -1.96
CA VAL A 84 -16.41 1.06 -2.44
C VAL A 84 -15.59 1.60 -1.26
N ASP A 85 -16.25 2.11 -0.23
CA ASP A 85 -15.61 2.79 0.90
C ASP A 85 -14.95 1.83 1.90
N ASN A 86 -15.33 0.55 1.90
CA ASN A 86 -14.71 -0.49 2.72
C ASN A 86 -13.79 -1.42 1.92
N ARG A 87 -13.37 -1.04 0.70
CA ARG A 87 -12.35 -1.82 -0.03
C ARG A 87 -10.99 -1.65 0.62
N TYR A 88 -10.23 -2.74 0.65
CA TYR A 88 -8.88 -2.78 1.19
C TYR A 88 -7.95 -3.55 0.27
N PHE A 89 -6.66 -3.25 0.37
CA PHE A 89 -5.63 -4.01 -0.33
C PHE A 89 -5.35 -5.32 0.39
N GLN A 90 -5.30 -6.41 -0.36
CA GLN A 90 -4.81 -7.69 0.11
C GLN A 90 -3.39 -7.87 -0.39
N LEU A 91 -2.45 -8.03 0.54
CA LEU A 91 -1.07 -8.35 0.25
C LEU A 91 -0.78 -9.79 0.69
N PRO A 92 0.01 -10.54 -0.10
CA PRO A 92 0.55 -11.83 0.33
C PRO A 92 1.31 -11.69 1.65
N PHE A 93 1.30 -12.76 2.45
CA PHE A 93 2.01 -12.79 3.72
C PHE A 93 3.51 -12.49 3.57
N ASP A 94 4.09 -12.91 2.44
CA ASP A 94 5.48 -12.66 2.05
C ASP A 94 5.88 -11.17 2.08
N TYR A 95 4.92 -10.25 1.91
CA TYR A 95 5.19 -8.81 2.11
C TYR A 95 5.84 -8.50 3.47
N TRP A 96 5.45 -9.26 4.49
CA TRP A 96 5.87 -9.07 5.87
C TRP A 96 7.02 -9.99 6.28
N THR A 97 7.09 -11.20 5.70
CA THR A 97 7.93 -12.29 6.20
C THR A 97 9.06 -12.71 5.27
N ASP A 98 9.05 -12.29 4.01
CA ASP A 98 10.17 -12.53 3.12
C ASP A 98 11.47 -11.95 3.73
N ASP A 99 12.59 -12.64 3.51
CA ASP A 99 13.90 -12.25 4.03
C ASP A 99 14.32 -10.85 3.56
N GLN A 100 13.83 -10.41 2.40
CA GLN A 100 14.05 -9.06 1.88
C GLN A 100 13.25 -7.99 2.64
N ALA A 101 12.36 -8.38 3.55
CA ALA A 101 11.60 -7.53 4.46
C ALA A 101 10.96 -6.33 3.75
N TRP A 102 10.19 -6.58 2.68
CA TRP A 102 9.63 -5.58 1.78
C TRP A 102 8.93 -4.41 2.47
N TYR A 103 8.23 -4.68 3.57
CA TYR A 103 7.57 -3.64 4.36
C TYR A 103 8.55 -2.62 4.99
N ARG A 104 9.82 -2.96 5.18
CA ARG A 104 10.89 -2.07 5.67
C ARG A 104 11.74 -1.52 4.54
N THR A 105 12.12 -2.36 3.58
CA THR A 105 13.12 -2.04 2.56
C THR A 105 12.57 -1.18 1.43
N LEU A 106 11.33 -1.40 1.02
CA LEU A 106 10.72 -0.58 -0.03
C LEU A 106 10.46 0.84 0.47
N ASN A 107 10.84 1.82 -0.33
CA ASN A 107 10.50 3.21 -0.03
C ASN A 107 8.99 3.49 -0.22
N LEU A 108 8.54 4.68 0.17
CA LEU A 108 7.11 5.04 0.09
C LEU A 108 6.57 5.02 -1.34
N ALA A 109 7.37 5.46 -2.31
CA ALA A 109 6.97 5.48 -3.72
C ALA A 109 6.82 4.05 -4.27
N ALA A 110 7.76 3.16 -3.97
CA ALA A 110 7.68 1.75 -4.36
C ALA A 110 6.50 1.03 -3.69
N LYS A 111 6.24 1.31 -2.40
CA LYS A 111 5.04 0.81 -1.71
C LYS A 111 3.75 1.28 -2.37
N ALA A 112 3.65 2.57 -2.70
CA ALA A 112 2.48 3.11 -3.39
C ALA A 112 2.29 2.46 -4.76
N MET A 113 3.37 2.32 -5.54
CA MET A 113 3.32 1.67 -6.84
C MET A 113 3.00 0.18 -6.74
N LEU A 114 3.45 -0.52 -5.70
CA LEU A 114 3.10 -1.92 -5.45
C LEU A 114 1.59 -2.07 -5.24
N LEU A 115 1.02 -1.22 -4.38
CA LEU A 115 -0.42 -1.22 -4.10
C LEU A 115 -1.24 -0.90 -5.36
N ILE A 116 -0.88 0.15 -6.10
CA ILE A 116 -1.54 0.50 -7.37
C ILE A 116 -1.47 -0.68 -8.35
N SER A 117 -0.27 -1.21 -8.58
CA SER A 117 -0.03 -2.30 -9.52
C SER A 117 -0.80 -3.57 -9.14
N SER A 118 -1.02 -3.83 -7.84
CA SER A 118 -1.79 -4.99 -7.36
C SER A 118 -3.29 -4.95 -7.74
N THR A 119 -3.80 -3.75 -8.05
CA THR A 119 -5.19 -3.56 -8.51
C THR A 119 -5.35 -3.76 -10.02
N LEU A 120 -4.23 -3.66 -10.77
CA LEU A 120 -4.22 -3.68 -12.22
C LEU A 120 -4.01 -5.12 -12.75
N LYS A 121 -4.39 -5.34 -14.02
CA LYS A 121 -4.15 -6.62 -14.70
C LYS A 121 -2.68 -6.73 -15.12
N PRO A 122 -2.11 -7.94 -15.24
CA PRO A 122 -0.82 -8.16 -15.89
C PRO A 122 -0.71 -7.44 -17.25
N GLY A 123 0.46 -6.89 -17.56
CA GLY A 123 0.69 -6.11 -18.76
C GLY A 123 0.07 -4.72 -18.77
N PHE A 124 -0.26 -4.15 -17.59
CA PHE A 124 -0.88 -2.84 -17.49
C PHE A 124 0.04 -1.74 -18.01
N ILE A 125 -0.58 -0.72 -18.57
CA ILE A 125 0.09 0.50 -19.02
C ILE A 125 -0.19 1.58 -17.98
N LEU A 126 0.87 2.26 -17.56
CA LEU A 126 0.75 3.39 -16.64
C LEU A 126 1.51 4.60 -17.23
N PRO A 127 0.82 5.47 -18.00
CA PRO A 127 1.42 6.67 -18.55
C PRO A 127 1.79 7.64 -17.43
N GLY A 128 3.05 8.08 -17.37
CA GLY A 128 3.57 8.93 -16.28
C GLY A 128 2.74 10.20 -16.07
N GLU A 129 2.38 10.85 -17.16
CA GLU A 129 1.58 12.08 -17.20
C GLU A 129 0.18 11.95 -16.55
N ARG A 130 -0.40 10.74 -16.55
CA ARG A 130 -1.74 10.49 -15.99
C ARG A 130 -1.73 10.03 -14.54
N VAL A 131 -0.57 9.62 -14.02
CA VAL A 131 -0.47 9.13 -12.63
C VAL A 131 -0.88 10.19 -11.59
N PRO A 132 -0.50 11.47 -11.73
CA PRO A 132 -0.95 12.51 -10.81
C PRO A 132 -2.47 12.65 -10.77
N GLU A 133 -3.12 12.65 -11.94
CA GLU A 133 -4.58 12.74 -12.06
C GLU A 133 -5.27 11.53 -11.43
N TRP A 134 -4.81 10.31 -11.73
CA TRP A 134 -5.47 9.08 -11.32
C TRP A 134 -5.25 8.70 -9.85
N TYR A 135 -4.08 9.01 -9.31
CA TYR A 135 -3.64 8.46 -8.03
C TYR A 135 -3.10 9.50 -7.05
N GLY A 136 -3.02 10.78 -7.45
CA GLY A 136 -2.48 11.85 -6.59
C GLY A 136 -0.99 11.71 -6.29
N ILE A 137 -0.26 10.92 -7.09
CA ILE A 137 1.18 10.69 -6.94
C ILE A 137 1.91 11.42 -8.07
N SER A 138 2.97 12.16 -7.74
CA SER A 138 3.78 12.84 -8.77
C SER A 138 4.37 11.82 -9.75
N GLU A 139 4.47 12.19 -11.02
CA GLU A 139 5.09 11.36 -12.05
C GLU A 139 6.48 10.88 -11.63
N SER A 140 7.30 11.78 -11.10
CA SER A 140 8.64 11.47 -10.59
C SER A 140 8.64 10.45 -9.44
N SER A 141 7.61 10.44 -8.60
CA SER A 141 7.47 9.45 -7.52
C SER A 141 7.00 8.11 -8.09
N ALA A 142 6.04 8.13 -9.02
CA ALA A 142 5.59 6.93 -9.70
C ALA A 142 6.73 6.23 -10.45
N GLN A 143 7.52 6.99 -11.20
CA GLN A 143 8.66 6.48 -11.95
C GLN A 143 9.72 5.88 -11.03
N ARG A 144 10.09 6.58 -9.94
CA ARG A 144 11.03 6.05 -8.93
C ARG A 144 10.52 4.76 -8.29
N GLY A 145 9.23 4.72 -7.93
CA GLY A 145 8.61 3.53 -7.35
C GLY A 145 8.64 2.33 -8.30
N LEU A 146 8.26 2.54 -9.58
CA LEU A 146 8.33 1.49 -10.59
C LEU A 146 9.78 1.04 -10.87
N GLN A 147 10.75 1.96 -10.86
CA GLN A 147 12.16 1.62 -11.03
C GLN A 147 12.69 0.76 -9.89
N GLU A 148 12.37 1.10 -8.65
CA GLU A 148 12.76 0.31 -7.48
C GLU A 148 12.12 -1.08 -7.50
N LEU A 149 10.81 -1.18 -7.76
CA LEU A 149 10.14 -2.48 -7.87
C LEU A 149 10.76 -3.37 -8.95
N ARG A 150 11.23 -2.78 -10.05
CA ARG A 150 12.01 -3.52 -11.07
C ARG A 150 13.38 -3.91 -10.55
N GLY A 151 14.08 -2.99 -9.90
CA GLY A 151 15.42 -3.21 -9.35
C GLY A 151 15.46 -4.34 -8.32
N VAL A 152 14.38 -4.50 -7.54
CA VAL A 152 14.23 -5.58 -6.55
C VAL A 152 13.51 -6.83 -7.09
N GLY A 153 13.24 -6.89 -8.39
CA GLY A 153 12.65 -8.08 -9.04
C GLY A 153 11.15 -8.31 -8.81
N LEU A 154 10.42 -7.35 -8.25
CA LEU A 154 8.98 -7.44 -8.00
C LEU A 154 8.11 -7.04 -9.20
N LEU A 155 8.70 -6.39 -10.21
CA LEU A 155 8.01 -5.90 -11.39
C LEU A 155 8.80 -6.17 -12.67
N ASN A 156 8.15 -6.78 -13.66
CA ASN A 156 8.67 -6.91 -15.02
C ASN A 156 8.15 -5.79 -15.91
N ARG A 157 8.99 -5.35 -16.85
CA ARG A 157 8.65 -4.36 -17.89
C ARG A 157 8.93 -4.94 -19.27
N SER A 158 7.92 -4.97 -20.13
CA SER A 158 8.08 -5.22 -21.57
C SER A 158 7.72 -3.96 -22.36
N ILE A 159 8.27 -3.84 -23.57
CA ILE A 159 8.03 -2.70 -24.46
C ILE A 159 7.24 -3.21 -25.65
N SER A 160 6.20 -2.48 -26.05
CA SER A 160 5.54 -2.64 -27.33
C SER A 160 5.61 -1.34 -28.12
N TYR A 161 5.62 -1.44 -29.44
CA TYR A 161 5.64 -0.30 -30.35
C TYR A 161 4.25 -0.16 -30.96
N LYS A 162 3.65 1.02 -30.84
CA LYS A 162 2.40 1.35 -31.53
C LYS A 162 2.68 2.33 -32.67
N PRO A 163 2.19 2.05 -33.89
CA PRO A 163 2.26 3.03 -34.98
C PRO A 163 1.43 4.26 -34.64
N THR A 164 1.99 5.45 -34.83
CA THR A 164 1.29 6.71 -34.60
C THR A 164 1.18 7.46 -35.94
N PRO A 165 0.01 7.47 -36.59
CA PRO A 165 -0.14 8.01 -37.95
C PRO A 165 0.08 9.53 -38.09
N LEU A 166 0.10 10.27 -36.97
CA LEU A 166 0.05 11.73 -36.94
C LEU A 166 1.35 12.40 -36.45
N ASP A 167 2.35 11.62 -36.03
CA ASP A 167 3.62 12.13 -35.52
C ASP A 167 4.78 11.94 -36.52
N LYS A 168 5.77 12.82 -36.45
CA LYS A 168 7.01 12.72 -37.25
C LYS A 168 7.85 11.47 -36.90
N ILE A 169 7.56 10.84 -35.76
CA ILE A 169 8.18 9.58 -35.31
C ILE A 169 7.14 8.48 -35.52
N PRO A 170 7.42 7.45 -36.35
CA PRO A 170 6.41 6.51 -36.81
C PRO A 170 5.91 5.54 -35.72
N MET A 171 6.53 5.54 -34.53
CA MET A 171 6.21 4.62 -33.45
C MET A 171 6.32 5.28 -32.08
N THR A 172 5.36 5.00 -31.21
CA THR A 172 5.41 5.35 -29.79
C THR A 172 5.74 4.11 -28.97
N GLU A 173 6.73 4.22 -28.08
CA GLU A 173 7.06 3.17 -27.11
C GLU A 173 6.01 3.10 -26.01
N VAL A 174 5.47 1.92 -25.77
CA VAL A 174 4.48 1.65 -24.73
C VAL A 174 5.06 0.67 -23.74
N HIS A 175 5.20 1.12 -22.49
CA HIS A 175 5.69 0.27 -21.41
C HIS A 175 4.54 -0.53 -20.80
N HIS A 176 4.68 -1.84 -20.82
CA HIS A 176 3.79 -2.79 -20.16
C HIS A 176 4.45 -3.32 -18.89
N TYR A 177 3.73 -3.23 -17.78
CA TYR A 177 4.22 -3.62 -16.46
C TYR A 177 3.44 -4.84 -15.95
N THR A 178 4.15 -5.76 -15.31
CA THR A 178 3.54 -6.95 -14.70
C THR A 178 4.19 -7.22 -13.36
N LEU A 179 3.40 -7.29 -12.29
CA LEU A 179 3.88 -7.74 -10.99
C LEU A 179 4.26 -9.22 -11.05
N VAL A 180 5.38 -9.56 -10.40
CA VAL A 180 5.91 -10.91 -10.30
C VAL A 180 5.39 -11.57 -9.01
N PRO A 181 5.28 -12.91 -8.92
CA PRO A 181 5.02 -13.57 -7.64
C PRO A 181 5.96 -13.06 -6.53
N PRO A 182 5.48 -12.89 -5.29
CA PRO A 182 4.16 -13.31 -4.80
C PRO A 182 3.03 -12.29 -5.05
N PHE A 183 3.34 -11.09 -5.54
CA PHE A 183 2.38 -9.98 -5.69
C PHE A 183 1.61 -10.00 -7.01
N GLY A 184 2.15 -10.69 -8.01
CA GLY A 184 1.55 -10.86 -9.32
C GLY A 184 0.30 -11.72 -9.29
N ARG A 185 -0.75 -11.28 -10.00
CA ARG A 185 -1.88 -12.16 -10.30
C ARG A 185 -1.43 -13.16 -11.37
N ALA A 186 -1.49 -14.45 -11.05
CA ALA A 186 -1.33 -15.48 -12.09
C ALA A 186 -2.43 -15.26 -13.15
N GLU A 187 -2.05 -15.08 -14.41
CA GLU A 187 -3.01 -15.22 -15.49
C GLU A 187 -3.56 -16.65 -15.41
N LYS A 188 -4.86 -16.78 -15.11
CA LYS A 188 -5.58 -18.01 -15.45
C LYS A 188 -5.49 -18.12 -16.96
N ARG A 189 -4.48 -18.84 -17.45
CA ARG A 189 -4.26 -19.13 -18.86
C ARG A 189 -5.59 -19.67 -19.42
N ARG A 190 -6.38 -18.82 -20.08
CA ARG A 190 -7.49 -19.31 -20.88
C ARG A 190 -6.81 -20.15 -21.96
N LEU A 191 -6.95 -21.47 -21.87
CA LEU A 191 -6.58 -22.37 -22.96
C LEU A 191 -7.35 -21.87 -24.18
N SER A 192 -6.66 -21.14 -25.06
CA SER A 192 -7.16 -20.83 -26.39
C SER A 192 -7.32 -22.18 -27.06
N VAL A 193 -8.57 -22.63 -27.18
CA VAL A 193 -8.93 -23.75 -28.05
C VAL A 193 -8.54 -23.28 -29.45
N VAL A 194 -7.40 -23.75 -29.94
CA VAL A 194 -7.02 -23.59 -31.34
C VAL A 194 -8.11 -24.31 -32.14
N PRO A 195 -8.83 -23.63 -33.05
CA PRO A 195 -9.80 -24.32 -33.89
C PRO A 195 -9.03 -25.34 -34.71
N LYS A 196 -9.41 -26.62 -34.59
CA LYS A 196 -8.96 -27.66 -35.52
C LYS A 196 -9.35 -27.18 -36.92
N ILE A 197 -8.35 -26.85 -37.73
CA ILE A 197 -8.53 -26.71 -39.17
C ILE A 197 -8.89 -28.13 -39.65
N VAL A 198 -10.16 -28.34 -39.98
CA VAL A 198 -10.61 -29.53 -40.69
C VAL A 198 -10.15 -29.34 -42.13
N GLY A 199 -9.09 -30.05 -42.51
CA GLY A 199 -8.71 -30.20 -43.91
C GLY A 199 -9.71 -31.13 -44.61
N ALA A 200 -10.15 -30.73 -45.79
CA ALA A 200 -10.79 -31.56 -46.80
C ALA A 200 -9.87 -31.58 -48.02
#